data_AF-A0A960QXC4-F1
#
_entry.id   AF-A0A960QXC4-F1
#
_cell.length_a   1.000
_cell.length_b   1.000
_cell.length_c   1.000
_cell.angle_alpha   90.00
_cell.angle_beta   90.00
_cell.angle_gamma   90.00
#
_symmetry.space_group_name_H-M   'P 1'
#
loop_
_entity.id
_entity.type
_entity.pdbx_description
1 polymer ?
#
loop_
_entity_poly.entity_id
_entity_poly.type
_entity_poly.pdbx_seq_one_letter_code
_entity_poly.pdbx_strand_id
1 'polypeptide(L)'
;MSIALADSPNFTINRTGLEVHNHLSFEEWSGLAPLLSEAARGVAFVIGDWLNYGRDRFQLCLPGFEGSRSGGRVSEEAYETVLGQTGLDRATLHTYAHVSRKVPSSLRNKDLSWEHHKIVAKLPPADQQRWLAMAADLQADGKPV
;
A
#
# COMPACT_ATOMS: atom_id res chain seq x y z
N MET A 1 10.00 -8.96 -4.84
CA MET A 1 10.87 -7.93 -5.44
C MET A 1 10.92 -6.74 -4.49
N SER A 2 12.00 -5.96 -4.54
CA SER A 2 12.10 -4.68 -3.84
C SER A 2 11.46 -3.59 -4.69
N ILE A 3 10.63 -2.73 -4.11
CA ILE A 3 10.08 -1.56 -4.81
C ILE A 3 11.17 -0.49 -4.81
N ALA A 4 11.80 -0.26 -5.94
CA ALA A 4 12.73 0.84 -6.14
C ALA A 4 12.41 1.54 -7.47
N LEU A 5 12.09 2.82 -7.40
CA LEU A 5 12.01 3.68 -8.58
C LEU A 5 13.39 4.33 -8.71
N ALA A 6 14.11 3.99 -9.78
CA ALA A 6 15.44 4.50 -10.04
C ALA A 6 15.39 5.61 -11.08
N ASP A 7 16.16 6.66 -10.85
CA ASP A 7 16.40 7.70 -11.85
C ASP A 7 17.32 7.18 -12.95
N SER A 8 17.26 7.82 -14.11
CA SER A 8 18.18 7.59 -15.22
C SER A 8 18.69 8.92 -15.78
N PRO A 9 19.73 8.91 -16.62
CA PRO A 9 20.13 10.12 -17.34
C PRO A 9 19.03 10.71 -18.24
N ASN A 10 18.04 9.90 -18.64
CA ASN A 10 16.97 10.32 -19.57
C ASN A 10 15.72 10.83 -18.85
N PHE A 11 15.52 10.46 -17.58
CA PHE A 11 14.37 10.90 -16.79
C PHE A 11 14.65 10.89 -15.29
N THR A 12 13.94 11.73 -14.56
CA THR A 12 13.94 11.77 -13.09
C THR A 12 12.53 11.55 -12.57
N ILE A 13 12.39 10.72 -11.54
CA ILE A 13 11.12 10.53 -10.82
C ILE A 13 11.17 11.36 -9.54
N ASN A 14 10.30 12.35 -9.43
CA ASN A 14 10.16 13.16 -8.23
C ASN A 14 8.78 12.95 -7.57
N ARG A 15 8.57 13.59 -6.43
CA ARG A 15 7.31 13.48 -5.66
C ARG A 15 6.07 13.84 -6.48
N THR A 16 6.22 14.72 -7.46
CA THR A 16 5.13 15.29 -8.25
C THR A 16 4.99 14.71 -9.65
N GLY A 17 5.93 13.88 -10.11
CA GLY A 17 5.81 13.24 -11.42
C GLY A 17 7.11 12.72 -12.02
N LEU A 18 7.04 12.43 -13.32
CA LEU A 18 8.14 12.00 -14.18
C LEU A 18 8.60 13.20 -15.02
N GLU A 19 9.84 13.60 -14.87
CA GLU A 19 10.49 14.61 -15.71
C GLU A 19 11.37 13.91 -16.73
N VAL A 20 11.11 14.13 -18.01
CA VAL A 20 11.85 13.52 -19.12
C VAL A 20 12.82 14.56 -19.68
N HIS A 21 14.11 14.32 -19.52
CA HIS A 21 15.17 15.26 -19.93
C HIS A 21 15.69 14.97 -21.33
N ASN A 22 15.67 13.70 -21.75
CA ASN A 22 16.07 13.25 -23.08
C ASN A 22 14.97 12.38 -23.71
N HIS A 23 15.06 12.13 -25.02
CA HIS A 23 14.14 11.24 -25.71
C HIS A 23 14.20 9.82 -25.14
N LEU A 24 13.08 9.31 -24.61
CA LEU A 24 12.93 7.92 -24.20
C LEU A 24 12.68 7.01 -25.40
N SER A 25 13.45 5.95 -25.54
CA SER A 25 13.07 4.86 -26.45
C SER A 25 11.77 4.21 -25.97
N PHE A 26 11.06 3.55 -26.90
CA PHE A 26 9.86 2.80 -26.54
C PHE A 26 10.15 1.71 -25.50
N GLU A 27 11.30 1.06 -25.59
CA GLU A 27 11.74 0.04 -24.64
C GLU A 27 11.92 0.62 -23.24
N GLU A 28 12.65 1.73 -23.10
CA GLU A 28 12.83 2.42 -21.81
C GLU A 28 11.49 2.87 -21.22
N TRP A 29 10.64 3.51 -22.02
CA TRP A 29 9.31 3.94 -21.58
C TRP A 29 8.45 2.75 -21.14
N SER A 30 8.43 1.66 -21.91
CA SER A 30 7.66 0.45 -21.59
C SER A 30 8.19 -0.28 -20.35
N GLY A 31 9.50 -0.24 -20.12
CA GLY A 31 10.18 -0.82 -18.96
C GLY A 31 9.84 -0.13 -17.63
N LEU A 32 9.36 1.12 -17.68
CA LEU A 32 8.88 1.82 -16.48
C LEU A 32 7.54 1.30 -15.97
N ALA A 33 6.68 0.82 -16.88
CA ALA A 33 5.32 0.45 -16.52
C ALA A 33 5.24 -0.65 -15.44
N PRO A 34 6.05 -1.75 -15.49
CA PRO A 34 6.08 -2.74 -14.43
C PRO A 34 6.51 -2.16 -13.07
N LEU A 35 7.57 -1.33 -13.05
CA LEU A 35 8.09 -0.73 -11.81
C LEU A 35 7.07 0.21 -11.16
N LEU A 36 6.42 1.06 -11.97
CA LEU A 36 5.36 1.96 -11.51
C LEU A 36 4.15 1.17 -11.01
N SER A 37 3.78 0.09 -11.70
CA SER A 37 2.67 -0.78 -11.30
C SER A 37 2.95 -1.48 -9.98
N GLU A 38 4.15 -2.04 -9.78
CA GLU A 38 4.55 -2.65 -8.51
C GLU A 38 4.55 -1.64 -7.35
N ALA A 39 5.10 -0.44 -7.59
CA ALA A 39 5.10 0.62 -6.60
C ALA A 39 3.68 1.04 -6.22
N ALA A 40 2.83 1.34 -7.22
CA ALA A 40 1.46 1.78 -7.01
C ALA A 40 0.59 0.73 -6.29
N ARG A 41 0.79 -0.56 -6.60
CA ARG A 41 0.03 -1.66 -5.99
C ARG A 41 0.54 -2.03 -4.59
N GLY A 42 1.84 -1.86 -4.34
CA GLY A 42 2.49 -2.31 -3.10
C GLY A 42 2.61 -1.24 -2.01
N VAL A 43 2.77 0.03 -2.36
CA VAL A 43 3.13 1.10 -1.39
C VAL A 43 2.11 1.24 -0.25
N ALA A 44 0.82 1.09 -0.54
CA ALA A 44 -0.24 1.15 0.46
C ALA A 44 -0.11 0.03 1.51
N PHE A 45 0.30 -1.18 1.10
CA PHE A 45 0.59 -2.28 2.03
C PHE A 45 1.84 -1.98 2.86
N VAL A 46 2.91 -1.49 2.22
CA VAL A 46 4.16 -1.18 2.91
C VAL A 46 3.94 -0.13 4.00
N ILE A 47 3.22 0.95 3.68
CA ILE A 47 2.86 1.99 4.65
C ILE A 47 1.97 1.41 5.74
N GLY A 48 0.95 0.61 5.38
CA GLY A 48 0.07 -0.02 6.35
C GLY A 48 0.79 -0.99 7.31
N ASP A 49 1.73 -1.79 6.80
CA ASP A 49 2.55 -2.70 7.60
C ASP A 49 3.52 -1.93 8.51
N TRP A 50 4.13 -0.86 8.01
CA TRP A 50 4.95 0.04 8.83
C TRP A 50 4.17 0.67 9.97
N LEU A 51 2.94 1.15 9.71
CA LEU A 51 2.05 1.69 10.74
C LEU A 51 1.65 0.61 11.77
N ASN A 52 1.31 -0.60 11.32
CA ASN A 52 0.96 -1.70 12.21
C ASN A 52 2.15 -2.14 13.08
N TYR A 53 3.35 -2.22 12.51
CA TYR A 53 4.58 -2.48 13.25
C TYR A 53 4.84 -1.39 14.29
N GLY A 54 4.69 -0.12 13.92
CA GLY A 54 4.86 1.01 14.83
C GLY A 54 3.88 0.97 16.02
N ARG A 55 2.61 0.62 15.76
CA ARG A 55 1.62 0.40 16.81
C ARG A 55 2.04 -0.72 17.76
N ASP A 56 2.39 -1.88 17.24
CA ASP A 56 2.63 -3.06 18.05
C ASP A 56 3.94 -2.95 18.86
N ARG A 57 4.96 -2.29 18.29
CA ARG A 57 6.30 -2.18 18.89
C ARG A 57 6.51 -0.94 19.76
N PHE A 58 5.93 0.20 19.37
CA PHE A 58 6.14 1.50 20.00
C PHE A 58 4.86 2.08 20.62
N GLN A 59 3.75 1.32 20.64
CA GLN A 59 2.45 1.78 21.12
C GLN A 59 1.94 3.03 20.38
N LEU A 60 2.37 3.20 19.12
CA LEU A 60 1.90 4.28 18.27
C LEU A 60 0.43 4.06 17.92
N CYS A 61 -0.45 4.81 18.56
CA CYS A 61 -1.86 4.84 18.20
C CYS A 61 -2.09 6.13 17.38
N LEU A 62 -2.68 6.01 16.19
CA LEU A 62 -3.13 7.20 15.46
C LEU A 62 -4.53 7.56 15.99
N PRO A 63 -4.87 8.85 16.16
CA PRO A 63 -6.24 9.27 16.47
C PRO A 63 -7.23 8.58 15.50
N GLY A 64 -8.35 8.06 16.00
CA GLY A 64 -9.31 7.29 15.17
C GLY A 64 -8.99 5.80 15.01
N PHE A 65 -7.95 5.29 15.67
CA PHE A 65 -7.72 3.85 15.90
C PHE A 65 -8.29 3.37 17.25
N GLU A 66 -9.22 4.12 17.83
CA GLU A 66 -9.84 3.86 19.12
C GLU A 66 -10.58 2.51 19.09
N GLY A 67 -10.01 1.47 19.73
CA GLY A 67 -10.69 0.17 19.90
C GLY A 67 -9.82 -1.09 19.71
N SER A 68 -8.58 -0.98 19.21
CA SER A 68 -7.69 -2.15 19.09
C SER A 68 -6.72 -2.22 20.26
N ARG A 69 -7.12 -2.91 21.34
CA ARG A 69 -6.36 -3.35 22.53
C ARG A 69 -4.89 -2.88 22.62
N SER A 70 -4.67 -1.61 22.94
CA SER A 70 -3.56 -1.12 23.75
C SER A 70 -4.00 0.22 24.31
N GLY A 71 -4.36 0.22 25.59
CA GLY A 71 -4.93 1.35 26.33
C GLY A 71 -3.92 2.45 26.67
N GLY A 72 -3.06 2.82 25.72
CA GLY A 72 -2.12 3.93 25.85
C GLY A 72 -2.69 5.21 25.22
N ARG A 73 -2.58 6.35 25.91
CA ARG A 73 -2.80 7.67 25.30
C ARG A 73 -1.77 7.86 24.18
N VAL A 74 -2.27 8.25 23.02
CA VAL A 74 -1.43 8.77 21.92
C VAL A 74 -0.78 10.05 22.38
N SER A 75 0.54 10.19 22.23
CA SER A 75 1.13 11.53 22.26
C SER A 75 0.90 12.21 20.90
N GLU A 76 0.44 13.45 20.94
CA GLU A 76 0.25 14.30 19.76
C GLU A 76 1.56 14.41 18.94
N GLU A 77 2.70 14.31 19.61
CA GLU A 77 4.05 14.29 19.00
C GLU A 77 4.29 13.06 18.12
N ALA A 78 3.83 11.87 18.51
CA ALA A 78 3.94 10.66 17.70
C ALA A 78 3.06 10.75 16.44
N TYR A 79 1.92 11.44 16.56
CA TYR A 79 1.00 11.71 15.47
C TYR A 79 1.58 12.69 14.45
N GLU A 80 2.08 13.84 14.92
CA GLU A 80 2.75 14.84 14.07
C GLU A 80 4.00 14.27 13.39
N THR A 81 4.72 13.37 14.07
CA THR A 81 5.85 12.66 13.47
C THR A 81 5.43 11.81 12.28
N VAL A 82 4.36 11.01 12.41
CA VAL A 82 3.91 10.11 11.32
C VAL A 82 3.28 10.90 10.16
N LEU A 83 2.51 11.94 10.46
CA LEU A 83 1.95 12.82 9.43
C LEU A 83 3.05 13.61 8.71
N GLY A 84 3.97 14.21 9.46
CA GLY A 84 5.10 14.97 8.92
C GLY A 84 6.02 14.11 8.06
N GLN A 85 6.20 12.83 8.40
CA GLN A 85 7.05 11.90 7.66
C GLN A 85 6.40 11.37 6.37
N THR A 86 5.08 11.17 6.35
CA THR A 86 4.38 10.58 5.19
C THR A 86 3.78 11.62 4.26
N GLY A 87 3.35 12.77 4.79
CA GLY A 87 2.59 13.77 4.04
C GLY A 87 1.22 13.29 3.56
N LEU A 88 0.70 12.19 4.13
CA LEU A 88 -0.60 11.60 3.80
C LEU A 88 -1.65 12.03 4.83
N ASP A 89 -2.90 12.12 4.40
CA ASP A 89 -4.00 12.44 5.30
C ASP A 89 -4.34 11.26 6.23
N ARG A 90 -5.00 11.59 7.34
CA ARG A 90 -5.39 10.64 8.39
C ARG A 90 -6.31 9.52 7.88
N ALA A 91 -7.25 9.80 6.98
CA ALA A 91 -8.19 8.80 6.48
C ALA A 91 -7.48 7.78 5.60
N THR A 92 -6.51 8.22 4.80
CA THR A 92 -5.63 7.36 4.00
C THR A 92 -4.78 6.45 4.89
N LEU A 93 -4.08 7.00 5.88
CA LEU A 93 -3.26 6.21 6.82
C LEU A 93 -4.11 5.17 7.58
N HIS A 94 -5.30 5.56 8.03
CA HIS A 94 -6.22 4.64 8.69
C HIS A 94 -6.65 3.50 7.77
N THR A 95 -6.99 3.82 6.51
CA THR A 95 -7.38 2.82 5.51
C THR A 95 -6.23 1.84 5.25
N TYR A 96 -5.01 2.34 5.06
CA TYR A 96 -3.85 1.51 4.77
C TYR A 96 -3.53 0.54 5.91
N ALA A 97 -3.50 1.03 7.15
CA ALA A 97 -3.25 0.18 8.31
C ALA A 97 -4.39 -0.83 8.54
N HIS A 98 -5.65 -0.41 8.37
CA HIS A 98 -6.81 -1.27 8.53
C HIS A 98 -6.76 -2.45 7.56
N VAL A 99 -6.61 -2.17 6.26
CA VAL A 99 -6.55 -3.20 5.21
C VAL A 99 -5.36 -4.12 5.44
N SER A 100 -4.17 -3.56 5.71
CA SER A 100 -2.95 -4.35 5.90
C SER A 100 -3.04 -5.26 7.13
N ARG A 101 -3.73 -4.83 8.19
CA ARG A 101 -3.98 -5.65 9.39
C ARG A 101 -5.03 -6.73 9.15
N LYS A 102 -6.10 -6.40 8.41
CA LYS A 102 -7.21 -7.32 8.15
C LYS A 102 -6.87 -8.37 7.10
N VAL A 103 -6.01 -8.03 6.15
CA VAL A 103 -5.53 -8.89 5.08
C VAL A 103 -4.01 -9.05 5.26
N PRO A 104 -3.56 -10.03 6.07
CA PRO A 104 -2.14 -10.26 6.31
C PRO A 104 -1.40 -10.63 5.01
N SER A 105 -0.08 -10.46 5.00
CA SER A 105 0.77 -10.71 3.82
C SER A 105 0.57 -12.09 3.18
N SER A 106 0.23 -13.11 3.96
CA SER A 106 -0.07 -14.47 3.48
C SER A 106 -1.36 -14.59 2.66
N LEU A 107 -2.30 -13.65 2.81
CA LEU A 107 -3.55 -13.61 2.04
C LEU A 107 -3.47 -12.66 0.85
N ARG A 108 -2.44 -11.80 0.77
CA ARG A 108 -2.33 -10.81 -0.30
C ARG A 108 -1.86 -11.49 -1.58
N ASN A 109 -2.51 -11.16 -2.69
CA ASN A 109 -2.13 -11.65 -4.01
C ASN A 109 -1.52 -10.51 -4.83
N LYS A 110 -0.27 -10.70 -5.28
CA LYS A 110 0.48 -9.70 -6.06
C LYS A 110 -0.17 -9.36 -7.41
N ASP A 111 -0.97 -10.27 -7.95
CA ASP A 111 -1.62 -10.10 -9.24
C ASP A 111 -2.87 -9.23 -9.10
N LEU A 112 -3.47 -9.17 -7.90
CA LEU A 112 -4.66 -8.37 -7.60
C LEU A 112 -4.31 -6.95 -7.19
N SER A 113 -5.22 -6.00 -7.50
CA SER A 113 -5.07 -4.60 -7.10
C SER A 113 -5.30 -4.39 -5.61
N TRP A 114 -4.79 -3.27 -5.06
CA TRP A 114 -5.08 -2.84 -3.69
C TRP A 114 -6.58 -2.77 -3.39
N GLU A 115 -7.41 -2.35 -4.35
CA GLU A 115 -8.85 -2.18 -4.15
C GLU A 115 -9.56 -3.52 -3.88
N HIS A 116 -9.13 -4.63 -4.50
CA HIS A 116 -9.64 -5.97 -4.17
C HIS A 116 -9.46 -6.27 -2.67
N HIS A 117 -8.25 -6.03 -2.18
CA HIS A 117 -7.88 -6.28 -0.79
C HIS A 117 -8.64 -5.34 0.17
N LYS A 118 -8.84 -4.09 -0.23
CA LYS A 118 -9.62 -3.11 0.54
C LYS A 118 -11.09 -3.49 0.65
N ILE A 119 -11.68 -4.04 -0.40
CA ILE A 119 -13.07 -4.53 -0.38
C ILE A 119 -13.20 -5.70 0.59
N VAL A 120 -12.33 -6.72 0.46
CA VAL A 120 -12.44 -7.93 1.28
C VAL A 120 -12.02 -7.70 2.73
N ALA A 121 -11.25 -6.66 3.06
CA ALA A 121 -10.84 -6.34 4.44
C ALA A 121 -12.01 -6.22 5.43
N LYS A 122 -13.23 -5.92 4.93
CA LYS A 122 -14.47 -5.84 5.71
C LYS A 122 -15.13 -7.20 5.98
N LEU A 123 -14.70 -8.25 5.28
CA LEU A 123 -15.28 -9.60 5.34
C LEU A 123 -14.59 -10.48 6.40
N PRO A 124 -15.23 -11.57 6.83
CA PRO A 124 -14.59 -12.60 7.64
C PRO A 124 -13.40 -13.26 6.92
N PRO A 125 -12.38 -13.77 7.65
CA PRO A 125 -11.17 -14.34 7.03
C PRO A 125 -11.43 -15.44 6.00
N ALA A 126 -12.42 -16.31 6.23
CA ALA A 126 -12.78 -17.37 5.30
C ALA A 126 -13.30 -16.82 3.96
N ASP A 127 -14.12 -15.77 4.01
CA ASP A 127 -14.62 -15.10 2.82
C ASP A 127 -13.52 -14.33 2.10
N GLN A 128 -12.61 -13.67 2.83
CA GLN A 128 -11.46 -12.98 2.22
C GLN A 128 -10.66 -13.91 1.31
N GLN A 129 -10.28 -15.08 1.82
CA GLN A 129 -9.52 -16.06 1.05
C GLN A 129 -10.30 -16.54 -0.17
N ARG A 130 -11.59 -16.83 -0.02
CA ARG A 130 -12.45 -17.29 -1.11
C ARG A 130 -12.55 -16.26 -2.23
N TRP A 131 -12.85 -15.00 -1.90
CA TRP A 131 -13.04 -13.94 -2.89
C TRP A 131 -11.73 -13.54 -3.58
N LEU A 132 -10.62 -13.51 -2.84
CA LEU A 132 -9.31 -13.24 -3.44
C LEU A 132 -8.86 -14.36 -4.38
N ALA A 133 -9.10 -15.63 -4.02
CA ALA A 133 -8.81 -16.75 -4.91
C ALA A 133 -9.64 -16.66 -6.21
N MET A 134 -10.95 -16.44 -6.08
CA MET A 134 -11.83 -16.31 -7.24
C MET A 134 -11.47 -15.12 -8.13
N ALA A 135 -11.13 -13.97 -7.55
CA ALA A 135 -10.69 -12.81 -8.32
C ALA A 135 -9.37 -13.09 -9.07
N ALA A 136 -8.43 -13.80 -8.44
CA ALA A 136 -7.18 -14.18 -9.09
C ALA A 136 -7.41 -15.10 -10.29
N ASP A 137 -8.29 -16.10 -10.14
CA ASP A 137 -8.65 -17.02 -11.23
C ASP A 137 -9.32 -16.28 -12.40
N LEU A 138 -10.28 -15.41 -12.10
CA LEU A 138 -10.96 -14.61 -13.13
C LEU A 138 -10.00 -13.66 -13.86
N GLN A 139 -9.05 -13.05 -13.15
CA GLN A 139 -8.05 -12.19 -13.78
C GLN A 139 -7.08 -12.98 -14.66
N ALA A 140 -6.70 -14.19 -14.23
CA ALA A 140 -5.88 -15.10 -15.03
C ALA A 140 -6.60 -15.53 -16.33
N ASP A 141 -7.92 -15.68 -16.29
CA ASP A 141 -8.78 -15.91 -17.45
C ASP A 141 -8.98 -14.67 -18.35
N GLY A 142 -8.41 -13.52 -17.99
CA GLY A 142 -8.58 -12.25 -18.72
C GLY A 142 -9.97 -11.62 -18.56
N LYS A 143 -10.74 -12.04 -17.55
CA LYS A 143 -12.05 -11.47 -17.25
C LYS A 143 -11.89 -10.21 -16.38
N PRO A 144 -12.80 -9.23 -16.51
CA PRO A 144 -12.81 -8.09 -15.60
C PRO A 144 -13.15 -8.53 -14.18
N VAL A 145 -12.42 -7.99 -13.20
CA VAL A 145 -12.55 -8.25 -11.76
C VAL A 145 -12.50 -6.95 -10.97
#